data_AF-A0A559KHN8-F1
#
_entry.id   AF-A0A559KHN8-F1
#
_cell.length_a   1.000
_cell.length_b   1.000
_cell.length_c   1.000
_cell.angle_alpha   90.00
_cell.angle_beta   90.00
_cell.angle_gamma   90.00
#
_symmetry.space_group_name_H-M   'P 1'
#
loop_
_entity.id
_entity.type
_entity.pdbx_description
1 polymer ?
#
loop_
_entity_poly.entity_id
_entity_poly.type
_entity_poly.pdbx_seq_one_letter_code
_entity_poly.pdbx_strand_id
1 'polypeptide(L)'
;MDGEEAIRKAYESILKHDFEQAIAWFERAIALKPDRAEYHYKLSITYARSNKLEKAIVHAREAVKLDPRDEHYTFHYNHLQAKALLFQAEKLFEETDERLWLAVAFLKQAVELDPLSLEAFLLLSIAYARLQEFSLAIQAVKELLKLDPQHAIGNRLIEEYQLKWRQYMQKAFPSGTLSERVEIKDESDH
;
A
#
# COMPACT_ATOMS: atom_id res chain seq x y z
N MET A 1 4.77 10.94 -37.78
CA MET A 1 4.86 10.02 -36.63
C MET A 1 3.54 10.12 -35.91
N ASP A 2 2.73 9.09 -36.00
CA ASP A 2 1.46 9.01 -35.27
C ASP A 2 1.70 8.51 -33.83
N GLY A 3 0.65 8.54 -33.00
CA GLY A 3 0.74 8.09 -31.62
C GLY A 3 1.13 6.61 -31.49
N GLU A 4 0.76 5.77 -32.45
CA GLU A 4 1.01 4.33 -32.41
C GLU A 4 2.49 4.00 -32.65
N GLU A 5 3.15 4.71 -33.57
CA GLU A 5 4.59 4.59 -33.76
C GLU A 5 5.37 5.05 -32.51
N ALA A 6 4.90 6.09 -31.82
CA ALA A 6 5.51 6.52 -30.57
C ALA A 6 5.37 5.44 -29.47
N ILE A 7 4.20 4.80 -29.37
CA ILE A 7 3.98 3.68 -28.43
C ILE A 7 4.88 2.49 -28.76
N ARG A 8 5.02 2.12 -30.03
CA ARG A 8 5.90 1.03 -30.46
C ARG A 8 7.34 1.27 -30.01
N LYS A 9 7.86 2.49 -30.22
CA LYS A 9 9.19 2.87 -29.76
C LYS A 9 9.32 2.90 -28.24
N ALA A 10 8.29 3.32 -27.52
CA ALA A 10 8.28 3.27 -26.07
C ALA A 10 8.48 1.83 -25.56
N TYR A 11 7.79 0.86 -26.18
CA TYR A 11 7.95 -0.55 -25.86
C TYR A 11 9.33 -1.10 -26.23
N GLU A 12 9.88 -0.74 -27.39
CA GLU A 12 11.26 -1.10 -27.75
C GLU A 12 12.28 -0.60 -26.73
N SER A 13 12.08 0.62 -26.23
CA SER A 13 12.93 1.19 -25.16
C SER A 13 12.78 0.42 -23.84
N ILE A 14 11.57 0.03 -23.44
CA ILE A 14 11.35 -0.84 -22.27
C ILE A 14 12.10 -2.18 -22.41
N LEU A 15 12.04 -2.81 -23.59
CA LEU A 15 12.73 -4.09 -23.84
C LEU A 15 14.26 -3.95 -23.76
N LYS A 16 14.78 -2.76 -24.03
CA LYS A 16 16.19 -2.41 -23.86
C LYS A 16 16.53 -1.95 -22.45
N HIS A 17 15.57 -2.00 -21.51
CA HIS A 17 15.68 -1.46 -20.16
C HIS A 17 15.97 0.06 -20.09
N ASP A 18 15.70 0.79 -21.17
CA ASP A 18 15.86 2.24 -21.25
C ASP A 18 14.53 2.94 -20.92
N PHE A 19 14.25 3.05 -19.63
CA PHE A 19 12.99 3.61 -19.14
C PHE A 19 12.87 5.11 -19.38
N GLU A 20 13.97 5.85 -19.41
CA GLU A 20 13.95 7.30 -19.70
C GLU A 20 13.55 7.55 -21.15
N GLN A 21 14.11 6.78 -22.08
CA GLN A 21 13.71 6.89 -23.48
C GLN A 21 12.26 6.44 -23.70
N ALA A 22 11.81 5.41 -22.98
CA ALA A 22 10.42 4.96 -23.02
C ALA A 22 9.45 6.06 -22.54
N ILE A 23 9.77 6.75 -21.45
CA ILE A 23 9.02 7.89 -20.92
C ILE A 23 8.86 8.96 -22.02
N ALA A 24 9.97 9.38 -22.65
CA ALA A 24 9.93 10.40 -23.69
C ALA A 24 9.04 10.01 -24.89
N TRP A 25 9.03 8.72 -25.25
CA TRP A 25 8.16 8.21 -26.31
C TRP A 25 6.68 8.19 -25.91
N PHE A 26 6.36 7.79 -24.67
CA PHE A 26 5.00 7.87 -24.15
C PHE A 26 4.49 9.31 -24.04
N GLU A 27 5.31 10.24 -23.56
CA GLU A 27 4.97 11.66 -23.51
C GLU A 27 4.66 12.21 -24.90
N ARG A 28 5.43 11.79 -25.93
CA ARG A 28 5.14 12.13 -27.31
C ARG A 28 3.83 11.50 -27.81
N ALA A 29 3.54 10.26 -27.45
CA ALA A 29 2.28 9.60 -27.81
C ALA A 29 1.07 10.34 -27.21
N ILE A 30 1.17 10.76 -25.95
CA ILE A 30 0.15 11.56 -25.25
C ILE A 30 -0.01 12.92 -25.89
N ALA A 31 1.08 13.59 -26.27
CA ALA A 31 1.01 14.89 -26.95
C ALA A 31 0.26 14.81 -28.30
N LEU A 32 0.27 13.65 -28.96
CA LEU A 32 -0.44 13.41 -30.23
C LEU A 32 -1.89 12.98 -30.02
N LYS A 33 -2.18 12.19 -28.98
CA LYS A 33 -3.52 11.71 -28.63
C LYS A 33 -3.71 11.78 -27.10
N PRO A 34 -4.08 12.96 -26.54
CA PRO A 34 -4.12 13.19 -25.10
C PRO A 34 -5.30 12.53 -24.38
N ASP A 35 -6.31 12.10 -25.13
CA ASP A 35 -7.54 11.47 -24.64
C ASP A 35 -7.42 9.94 -24.49
N ARG A 36 -6.25 9.37 -24.76
CA ARG A 36 -6.01 7.92 -24.66
C ARG A 36 -5.60 7.55 -23.23
N ALA A 37 -6.58 7.14 -22.42
CA ALA A 37 -6.37 6.67 -21.04
C ALA A 37 -5.24 5.62 -20.94
N GLU A 38 -5.21 4.68 -21.88
CA GLU A 38 -4.19 3.65 -21.99
C GLU A 38 -2.75 4.21 -22.03
N TYR A 39 -2.52 5.37 -22.68
CA TYR A 39 -1.18 5.94 -22.79
C TYR A 39 -0.72 6.54 -21.46
N HIS A 40 -1.65 7.20 -20.75
CA HIS A 40 -1.42 7.69 -19.40
C HIS A 40 -1.13 6.53 -18.44
N TYR A 41 -1.87 5.43 -18.54
CA TYR A 41 -1.63 4.22 -17.75
C TYR A 41 -0.26 3.58 -18.01
N LYS A 42 0.16 3.45 -19.26
CA LYS A 42 1.50 2.90 -19.57
C LYS A 42 2.62 3.83 -19.10
N LEU A 43 2.43 5.15 -19.23
CA LEU A 43 3.38 6.12 -18.73
C LEU A 43 3.48 6.09 -17.20
N SER A 44 2.37 5.94 -16.48
CA SER A 44 2.41 5.81 -15.01
C SER A 44 3.20 4.59 -14.56
N ILE A 45 2.98 3.43 -15.19
CA ILE A 45 3.77 2.22 -14.94
C ILE A 45 5.27 2.48 -15.18
N THR A 46 5.60 3.13 -16.29
CA THR A 46 7.00 3.39 -16.66
C THR A 46 7.65 4.35 -15.66
N TYR A 47 6.96 5.41 -15.24
CA TYR A 47 7.41 6.31 -14.19
C TYR A 47 7.62 5.61 -12.85
N ALA A 48 6.70 4.72 -12.46
CA ALA A 48 6.82 3.94 -11.22
C ALA A 48 8.06 3.03 -11.24
N ARG A 49 8.36 2.39 -12.38
CA ARG A 49 9.56 1.56 -12.56
C ARG A 49 10.85 2.37 -12.54
N SER A 50 10.81 3.64 -12.96
CA SER A 50 11.93 4.59 -12.86
C SER A 50 12.03 5.29 -11.49
N ASN A 51 11.32 4.81 -10.47
CA ASN A 51 11.31 5.40 -9.12
C ASN A 51 10.84 6.87 -9.08
N LYS A 52 9.98 7.27 -10.02
CA LYS A 52 9.39 8.62 -10.13
C LYS A 52 7.92 8.56 -9.72
N LEU A 53 7.66 8.22 -8.46
CA LEU A 53 6.33 7.87 -7.98
C LEU A 53 5.32 9.01 -8.11
N GLU A 54 5.71 10.26 -7.81
CA GLU A 54 4.81 11.41 -7.88
C GLU A 54 4.29 11.62 -9.30
N LYS A 55 5.17 11.48 -10.30
CA LYS A 55 4.78 11.57 -11.72
C LYS A 55 3.91 10.38 -12.13
N ALA A 56 4.20 9.18 -11.62
CA ALA A 56 3.37 8.01 -11.88
C ALA A 56 1.93 8.23 -11.42
N ILE A 57 1.74 8.73 -10.20
CA ILE A 57 0.41 9.03 -9.62
C ILE A 57 -0.35 10.05 -10.48
N VAL A 58 0.33 11.08 -10.98
CA VAL A 58 -0.30 12.10 -11.86
C VAL A 58 -0.88 11.45 -13.12
N HIS A 59 -0.11 10.60 -13.80
CA HIS A 59 -0.58 9.96 -15.03
C HIS A 59 -1.61 8.85 -14.76
N ALA A 60 -1.48 8.08 -13.67
CA ALA A 60 -2.48 7.09 -13.30
C ALA A 60 -3.84 7.75 -13.00
N ARG A 61 -3.84 8.90 -12.31
CA ARG A 61 -5.05 9.70 -12.09
C ARG A 61 -5.70 10.14 -13.39
N GLU A 62 -4.90 10.57 -14.37
CA GLU A 62 -5.45 11.00 -15.66
C GLU A 62 -6.03 9.81 -16.45
N ALA A 63 -5.43 8.61 -16.35
CA ALA A 63 -6.02 7.40 -16.94
C ALA A 63 -7.41 7.10 -16.34
N VAL A 64 -7.55 7.15 -15.01
CA VAL A 64 -8.85 6.99 -14.32
C VAL A 64 -9.85 8.07 -14.72
N LYS A 65 -9.39 9.31 -14.87
CA LYS A 65 -10.27 10.42 -15.28
C LYS A 65 -10.78 10.26 -16.71
N LEU A 66 -9.94 9.77 -17.62
CA LEU A 66 -10.29 9.55 -19.02
C LEU A 66 -11.17 8.32 -19.22
N ASP A 67 -10.96 7.26 -18.44
CA ASP A 67 -11.81 6.08 -18.44
C ASP A 67 -12.05 5.56 -17.01
N PRO A 68 -13.07 6.08 -16.31
CA PRO A 68 -13.35 5.71 -14.92
C PRO A 68 -14.02 4.34 -14.79
N ARG A 69 -14.40 3.70 -15.90
CA ARG A 69 -15.05 2.37 -15.88
C ARG A 69 -14.04 1.23 -15.96
N ASP A 70 -12.80 1.53 -16.36
CA ASP A 70 -11.73 0.55 -16.36
C ASP A 70 -11.17 0.37 -14.94
N GLU A 71 -11.53 -0.76 -14.33
CA GLU A 71 -11.09 -1.11 -12.98
C GLU A 71 -9.57 -1.26 -12.87
N HIS A 72 -8.86 -1.61 -13.96
CA HIS A 72 -7.40 -1.71 -13.94
C HIS A 72 -6.74 -0.36 -13.69
N TYR A 73 -7.27 0.73 -14.25
CA TYR A 73 -6.74 2.07 -14.00
C TYR A 73 -6.98 2.51 -12.57
N THR A 74 -8.18 2.25 -12.03
CA THR A 74 -8.52 2.57 -10.65
C THR A 74 -7.65 1.77 -9.67
N PHE A 75 -7.52 0.46 -9.89
CA PHE A 75 -6.65 -0.40 -9.08
C PHE A 75 -5.19 0.08 -9.10
N HIS A 76 -4.66 0.38 -10.28
CA HIS A 76 -3.28 0.85 -10.39
C HIS A 76 -3.07 2.23 -9.73
N TYR A 77 -4.02 3.15 -9.89
CA TYR A 77 -3.95 4.45 -9.23
C TYR A 77 -3.94 4.31 -7.71
N ASN A 78 -4.86 3.52 -7.16
CA ASN A 78 -4.94 3.27 -5.72
C ASN A 78 -3.66 2.59 -5.21
N HIS A 79 -3.11 1.61 -5.93
CA HIS A 79 -1.85 0.97 -5.59
C HIS A 79 -0.69 1.97 -5.52
N LEU A 80 -0.56 2.89 -6.49
CA LEU A 80 0.48 3.92 -6.45
C LEU A 80 0.29 4.92 -5.30
N GLN A 81 -0.96 5.27 -4.97
CA GLN A 81 -1.26 6.12 -3.82
C GLN A 81 -0.92 5.43 -2.50
N ALA A 82 -1.30 4.15 -2.35
CA ALA A 82 -0.93 3.34 -1.19
C ALA A 82 0.59 3.29 -1.02
N LYS A 83 1.34 3.11 -2.11
CA LYS A 83 2.81 3.16 -2.09
C LYS A 83 3.37 4.51 -1.63
N ALA A 84 2.76 5.63 -2.03
CA ALA A 84 3.20 6.95 -1.56
C ALA A 84 2.95 7.13 -0.05
N LEU A 85 1.84 6.59 0.46
CA LEU A 85 1.51 6.60 1.88
C LEU A 85 2.47 5.71 2.67
N LEU A 86 2.87 4.55 2.13
CA LEU A 86 3.90 3.69 2.73
C LEU A 86 5.21 4.45 2.90
N PHE A 87 5.70 5.11 1.85
CA PHE A 87 6.93 5.92 1.96
C PHE A 87 6.84 7.05 2.99
N GLN A 88 5.65 7.64 3.18
CA GLN A 88 5.44 8.66 4.22
C GLN A 88 5.44 8.03 5.61
N ALA A 89 4.80 6.87 5.78
CA ALA A 89 4.77 6.15 7.05
C ALA A 89 6.16 5.64 7.45
N GLU A 90 6.96 5.14 6.50
CA GLU A 90 8.32 4.65 6.74
C GLU A 90 9.24 5.76 7.26
N LYS A 91 9.18 6.95 6.65
CA LYS A 91 9.95 8.10 7.12
C LYS A 91 9.62 8.47 8.58
N LEU A 92 8.36 8.32 8.98
CA LEU A 92 7.94 8.58 10.35
C LEU A 92 8.51 7.55 11.34
N PHE A 93 8.83 6.32 10.90
CA PHE A 93 9.49 5.35 11.77
C PHE A 93 10.95 5.70 12.08
N GLU A 94 11.62 6.46 11.21
CA GLU A 94 13.04 6.84 11.33
C GLU A 94 13.25 8.05 12.27
N GLU A 95 12.27 8.93 12.41
CA GLU A 95 12.43 10.19 13.14
C GLU A 95 12.36 10.01 14.67
N THR A 96 11.16 9.72 15.21
CA THR A 96 10.89 9.56 16.66
C THR A 96 9.58 8.80 16.89
N ASP A 97 9.43 8.13 18.04
CA ASP A 97 8.19 7.43 18.42
C ASP A 97 6.96 8.36 18.54
N GLU A 98 7.15 9.68 18.70
CA GLU A 98 6.08 10.65 18.93
C GLU A 98 5.08 10.77 17.77
N ARG A 99 5.46 10.35 16.55
CA ARG A 99 4.63 10.46 15.34
C ARG A 99 4.05 9.13 14.86
N LEU A 100 4.11 8.09 15.68
CA LEU A 100 3.59 6.76 15.32
C LEU A 100 2.10 6.77 14.98
N TRP A 101 1.30 7.61 15.64
CA TRP A 101 -0.13 7.76 15.33
C TRP A 101 -0.37 8.27 13.89
N LEU A 102 0.51 9.12 13.37
CA LEU A 102 0.43 9.62 11.99
C LEU A 102 0.85 8.53 11.00
N ALA A 103 1.86 7.73 11.35
CA ALA A 103 2.22 6.55 10.55
C ALA A 103 1.06 5.56 10.46
N VAL A 104 0.38 5.28 11.58
CA VAL A 104 -0.86 4.47 11.59
C VAL A 104 -1.91 5.07 10.66
N ALA A 105 -2.13 6.40 10.70
CA ALA A 105 -3.13 7.04 9.84
C ALA A 105 -2.81 6.83 8.33
N PHE A 106 -1.56 7.02 7.92
CA PHE A 106 -1.15 6.76 6.53
C PHE A 106 -1.29 5.28 6.17
N LEU A 107 -0.92 4.37 7.07
CA LEU A 107 -0.98 2.93 6.84
C LEU A 107 -2.42 2.41 6.77
N LYS A 108 -3.34 2.94 7.57
CA LYS A 108 -4.77 2.65 7.46
C LYS A 108 -5.32 3.06 6.10
N GLN A 109 -4.99 4.26 5.64
CA GLN A 109 -5.39 4.71 4.31
C GLN A 109 -4.75 3.86 3.20
N ALA A 110 -3.50 3.40 3.40
CA ALA A 110 -2.82 2.55 2.44
C ALA A 110 -3.50 1.18 2.27
N VAL A 111 -3.93 0.53 3.36
CA VAL A 111 -4.64 -0.76 3.28
C VAL A 111 -6.07 -0.62 2.74
N GLU A 112 -6.71 0.53 2.90
CA GLU A 112 -8.01 0.83 2.26
C GLU A 112 -7.88 1.00 0.75
N LEU A 113 -6.81 1.67 0.30
CA LEU A 113 -6.53 1.86 -1.12
C LEU A 113 -6.04 0.58 -1.80
N ASP A 114 -5.15 -0.16 -1.16
CA ASP A 114 -4.61 -1.43 -1.64
C ASP A 114 -4.75 -2.53 -0.58
N PRO A 115 -5.92 -3.21 -0.54
CA PRO A 115 -6.18 -4.31 0.39
C PRO A 115 -5.34 -5.57 0.13
N LEU A 116 -4.50 -5.59 -0.91
CA LEU A 116 -3.60 -6.70 -1.22
C LEU A 116 -2.15 -6.39 -0.83
N SER A 117 -1.88 -5.22 -0.24
CA SER A 117 -0.54 -4.82 0.18
C SER A 117 -0.12 -5.51 1.47
N LEU A 118 0.63 -6.61 1.33
CA LEU A 118 1.29 -7.31 2.44
C LEU A 118 2.18 -6.36 3.25
N GLU A 119 2.92 -5.48 2.57
CA GLU A 119 3.80 -4.49 3.19
C GLU A 119 3.03 -3.48 4.05
N ALA A 120 1.87 -3.00 3.56
CA ALA A 120 1.03 -2.08 4.33
C ALA A 120 0.50 -2.73 5.62
N PHE A 121 -0.01 -3.97 5.54
CA PHE A 121 -0.44 -4.69 6.74
C PHE A 121 0.71 -4.98 7.70
N LEU A 122 1.89 -5.32 7.19
CA LEU A 122 3.08 -5.56 7.99
C LEU A 122 3.47 -4.30 8.76
N LEU A 123 3.66 -3.18 8.08
CA LEU A 123 4.03 -1.91 8.69
C LEU A 123 2.94 -1.41 9.64
N LEU A 124 1.65 -1.59 9.31
CA LEU A 124 0.54 -1.22 10.19
C LEU A 124 0.59 -2.00 11.50
N SER A 125 0.86 -3.31 11.43
CA SER A 125 0.99 -4.15 12.62
C SER A 125 2.16 -3.71 13.52
N ILE A 126 3.28 -3.33 12.92
CA ILE A 126 4.47 -2.83 13.62
C ILE A 126 4.15 -1.49 14.28
N ALA A 127 3.47 -0.58 13.58
CA ALA A 127 3.07 0.72 14.12
C ALA A 127 2.15 0.57 15.35
N TYR A 128 1.13 -0.28 15.25
CA TYR A 128 0.26 -0.58 16.40
C TYR A 128 1.02 -1.21 17.56
N ALA A 129 1.92 -2.16 17.29
CA ALA A 129 2.70 -2.79 18.34
C ALA A 129 3.64 -1.82 19.07
N ARG A 130 4.23 -0.83 18.35
CA ARG A 130 5.04 0.24 18.98
C ARG A 130 4.17 1.16 19.86
N LEU A 131 2.92 1.39 19.49
CA LEU A 131 1.92 2.08 20.30
C LEU A 131 1.34 1.21 21.45
N GLN A 132 1.80 -0.04 21.59
CA GLN A 132 1.29 -1.03 22.54
C GLN A 132 -0.17 -1.45 22.33
N GLU A 133 -0.73 -1.14 21.16
CA GLU A 133 -2.07 -1.55 20.74
C GLU A 133 -2.04 -2.98 20.17
N PHE A 134 -1.73 -3.97 21.03
CA PHE A 134 -1.46 -5.34 20.58
C PHE A 134 -2.68 -6.04 19.96
N SER A 135 -3.91 -5.69 20.36
CA SER A 135 -5.13 -6.23 19.74
C SER A 135 -5.21 -5.85 18.25
N LEU A 136 -5.00 -4.57 17.94
CA LEU A 136 -4.97 -4.04 16.57
C LEU A 136 -3.77 -4.57 15.79
N ALA A 137 -2.60 -4.68 16.43
CA ALA A 137 -1.44 -5.29 15.81
C ALA A 137 -1.71 -6.75 15.38
N ILE A 138 -2.34 -7.56 16.24
CA ILE A 138 -2.73 -8.94 15.92
C ILE A 138 -3.73 -8.98 14.76
N GLN A 139 -4.72 -8.07 14.71
CA GLN A 139 -5.66 -8.00 13.59
C GLN A 139 -4.95 -7.71 12.26
N ALA A 140 -4.04 -6.73 12.23
CA ALA A 140 -3.28 -6.41 11.02
C ALA A 140 -2.40 -7.59 10.56
N VAL A 141 -1.74 -8.31 11.48
CA VAL A 141 -0.99 -9.52 11.11
C VAL A 141 -1.90 -10.64 10.60
N LYS A 142 -3.11 -10.78 11.15
CA LYS A 142 -4.08 -11.76 10.63
C LYS A 142 -4.47 -11.46 9.19
N GLU A 143 -4.72 -10.19 8.84
CA GLU A 143 -5.00 -9.82 7.45
C GLU A 143 -3.81 -10.13 6.53
N LEU A 144 -2.58 -9.83 6.97
CA LEU A 144 -1.36 -10.23 6.26
C LEU A 144 -1.28 -11.75 6.05
N LEU A 145 -1.56 -12.55 7.08
CA LEU A 145 -1.49 -14.01 7.01
C LEU A 145 -2.66 -14.64 6.25
N LYS A 146 -3.79 -13.93 6.06
CA LYS A 146 -4.83 -14.36 5.12
C LYS A 146 -4.34 -14.28 3.68
N LEU A 147 -3.56 -13.25 3.35
CA LEU A 147 -2.98 -13.05 2.02
C LEU A 147 -1.78 -13.96 1.77
N ASP A 148 -0.92 -14.13 2.78
CA ASP A 148 0.22 -15.05 2.74
C ASP A 148 0.34 -15.86 4.06
N PRO A 149 -0.27 -17.06 4.13
CA PRO A 149 -0.21 -17.91 5.31
C PRO A 149 1.21 -18.36 5.70
N GLN A 150 2.16 -18.36 4.75
CA GLN A 150 3.53 -18.81 4.98
C GLN A 150 4.49 -17.64 5.27
N HIS A 151 3.97 -16.41 5.42
CA HIS A 151 4.79 -15.23 5.65
C HIS A 151 5.60 -15.34 6.95
N ALA A 152 6.91 -15.59 6.83
CA ALA A 152 7.77 -15.91 7.98
C ALA A 152 7.76 -14.82 9.07
N ILE A 153 7.79 -13.54 8.66
CA ILE A 153 7.77 -12.42 9.61
C ILE A 153 6.41 -12.32 10.31
N GLY A 154 5.29 -12.49 9.59
CA GLY A 154 3.95 -12.39 10.16
C GLY A 154 3.69 -13.47 11.19
N ASN A 155 4.10 -14.71 10.89
CA ASN A 155 3.99 -15.83 11.84
C ASN A 155 4.80 -15.60 13.13
N ARG A 156 5.98 -14.97 13.04
CA ARG A 156 6.74 -14.58 14.24
C ARG A 156 6.04 -13.46 15.02
N LEU A 157 5.58 -12.42 14.32
CA LEU A 157 4.98 -11.24 14.95
C LEU A 157 3.66 -11.58 15.66
N ILE A 158 2.82 -12.45 15.09
CA ILE A 158 1.55 -12.82 15.72
C ILE A 158 1.77 -13.53 17.07
N GLU A 159 2.76 -14.43 17.17
CA GLU A 159 3.13 -15.10 18.42
C GLU A 159 3.62 -14.07 19.46
N GLU A 160 4.50 -13.16 19.04
CA GLU A 160 5.04 -12.10 19.90
C GLU A 160 3.92 -11.20 20.44
N TYR A 161 3.04 -10.71 19.56
CA TYR A 161 1.96 -9.79 19.95
C TYR A 161 0.93 -10.49 20.84
N GLN A 162 0.60 -11.76 20.57
CA GLN A 162 -0.27 -12.56 21.45
C GLN A 162 0.33 -12.77 22.84
N LEU A 163 1.65 -12.96 22.95
CA LEU A 163 2.33 -13.06 24.24
C LEU A 163 2.25 -11.73 25.00
N LYS A 164 2.59 -10.61 24.35
CA LYS A 164 2.53 -9.27 24.94
C LYS A 164 1.11 -8.91 25.39
N TRP A 165 0.11 -9.21 24.57
CA TRP A 165 -1.31 -9.03 24.91
C TRP A 165 -1.71 -9.83 26.15
N ARG A 166 -1.34 -11.12 26.22
CA ARG A 166 -1.63 -11.95 27.41
C ARG A 166 -0.97 -11.40 28.67
N GLN A 167 0.28 -10.96 28.58
CA GLN A 167 1.00 -10.36 29.71
C GLN A 167 0.34 -9.05 30.18
N TYR A 168 -0.09 -8.20 29.24
CA TYR A 168 -0.84 -6.99 29.55
C TYR A 168 -2.15 -7.33 30.28
N MET A 169 -2.94 -8.26 29.75
CA MET A 169 -4.22 -8.66 30.34
C MET A 169 -4.07 -9.24 31.75
N GLN A 170 -3.04 -10.06 31.99
CA GLN A 170 -2.75 -10.60 33.33
C GLN A 170 -2.39 -9.50 34.34
N LYS A 171 -1.61 -8.50 33.92
CA LYS A 171 -1.24 -7.37 34.79
C LYS A 171 -2.42 -6.45 35.05
N ALA A 172 -3.21 -6.15 34.03
CA ALA A 172 -4.37 -5.27 34.13
C ALA A 172 -5.52 -5.92 34.91
N PHE A 173 -5.67 -7.25 34.84
CA PHE A 173 -6.78 -7.99 35.43
C PHE A 173 -6.34 -9.29 36.14
N PRO A 174 -5.68 -9.18 37.31
CA PRO A 174 -5.03 -10.32 37.98
C PRO A 174 -5.96 -11.36 38.63
N SER A 175 -7.27 -11.10 38.72
CA SER A 175 -8.23 -11.93 39.47
C SER A 175 -9.39 -12.54 38.66
N GLY A 176 -9.32 -12.54 37.32
CA GLY A 176 -10.39 -13.08 36.46
C GLY A 176 -9.97 -14.27 35.60
N THR A 177 -10.77 -15.34 35.61
CA THR A 177 -10.66 -16.47 34.68
C THR A 177 -10.76 -15.98 33.23
N LEU A 178 -9.80 -16.38 32.39
CA LEU A 178 -9.68 -16.01 30.97
C LEU A 178 -10.91 -16.39 30.11
N SER A 179 -11.84 -17.18 30.65
CA SER A 179 -13.04 -17.68 29.95
C SER A 179 -14.20 -16.68 29.84
N GLU A 180 -14.20 -15.56 30.57
CA GLU A 180 -15.36 -14.65 30.60
C GLU A 180 -15.17 -13.31 29.86
N ARG A 181 -14.07 -13.13 29.10
CA ARG A 181 -13.71 -11.78 28.60
C ARG A 181 -13.47 -11.66 27.08
N VAL A 182 -13.83 -12.67 26.30
CA VAL A 182 -13.66 -12.64 24.83
C VAL A 182 -14.83 -11.93 24.11
N GLU A 183 -15.88 -11.52 24.82
CA GLU A 183 -16.86 -10.55 24.29
C GLU A 183 -16.40 -9.09 24.55
N ILE A 184 -15.20 -8.73 24.09
CA ILE A 184 -15.01 -7.34 23.64
C ILE A 184 -15.35 -7.39 22.16
N LYS A 185 -16.64 -7.13 21.91
CA LYS A 185 -17.31 -7.06 20.62
C LYS A 185 -16.37 -6.60 19.50
N ASP A 186 -16.44 -7.32 18.40
CA ASP A 186 -16.23 -6.75 17.07
C ASP A 186 -17.04 -5.44 16.98
N GLU A 187 -16.42 -4.30 17.26
CA GLU A 187 -16.90 -2.99 16.81
C GLU A 187 -16.56 -2.86 15.32
N SER A 188 -17.24 -3.69 14.54
CA SER A 188 -17.39 -3.54 13.09
C SER A 188 -18.88 -3.62 12.73
N ASP A 189 -19.70 -2.88 13.47
CA ASP A 189 -21.06 -2.52 13.08
C ASP A 189 -21.31 -1.11 13.63
N HIS A 190 -21.04 -0.09 12.80
CA HIS A 190 -21.82 1.14 12.59
C HIS A 190 -21.18 2.01 11.50
#